data_AF-A0A140KBI7-F1
#
_entry.id   AF-A0A140KBI7-F1
#
_cell.length_a   1.000
_cell.length_b   1.000
_cell.length_c   1.000
_cell.angle_alpha   90.00
_cell.angle_beta   90.00
_cell.angle_gamma   90.00
#
_symmetry.space_group_name_H-M   'P 1'
#
loop_
_entity.id
_entity.type
_entity.pdbx_description
1 polymer ?
#
loop_
_entity_poly.entity_id
_entity_poly.type
_entity_poly.pdbx_seq_one_letter_code
_entity_poly.pdbx_strand_id
1 'polypeptide(L)'
;MNKLEHILYLGDDINTDDIISAKRGTNGDLEHLARYALEHLLGENQLKKYNIIEAGDNFGCGSSREYAPLAIKAAGIKKVRKLLNIFKKE
;
A
#
# COMPACT_ATOMS: atom_id res chain seq x y z
N MET A 1 10.68 16.22 17.18
CA MET A 1 10.14 14.93 17.67
C MET A 1 10.34 13.89 16.56
N ASN A 2 11.17 12.86 16.79
CA ASN A 2 11.25 11.74 15.87
C ASN A 2 9.88 11.07 15.83
N LYS A 3 9.17 11.19 14.71
CA LYS A 3 7.91 10.48 14.51
C LYS A 3 8.27 9.00 14.44
N LEU A 4 7.72 8.18 15.35
CA LEU A 4 7.88 6.73 15.28
C LEU A 4 7.49 6.26 13.88
N GLU A 5 8.39 5.54 13.23
CA GLU A 5 8.14 4.91 11.94
C GLU A 5 7.28 3.67 12.18
N HIS A 6 6.12 3.61 11.51
CA HIS A 6 5.24 2.45 11.55
C HIS A 6 5.33 1.82 10.16
N ILE A 7 6.13 0.76 10.08
CA ILE A 7 6.50 0.12 8.81
C ILE A 7 5.58 -1.06 8.55
N LEU A 8 4.97 -1.08 7.37
CA LEU A 8 4.29 -2.24 6.83
C LEU A 8 5.25 -3.01 5.92
N TYR A 9 5.42 -4.30 6.20
CA TYR A 9 6.18 -5.20 5.35
C TYR A 9 5.24 -5.97 4.43
N LEU A 10 5.52 -5.91 3.13
CA LEU A 10 4.79 -6.64 2.10
C LEU A 10 5.76 -7.52 1.30
N GLY A 11 5.23 -8.61 0.76
CA GLY A 11 5.98 -9.54 -0.09
C GLY A 11 6.23 -8.99 -1.49
N ASP A 12 6.64 -9.90 -2.38
CA ASP A 12 6.79 -9.64 -3.81
C ASP A 12 5.41 -9.60 -4.51
N ASP A 13 5.36 -9.02 -5.71
CA ASP A 13 4.24 -9.10 -6.65
C ASP A 13 2.89 -8.54 -6.15
N ILE A 14 2.91 -7.65 -5.15
CA ILE A 14 1.71 -6.89 -4.76
C ILE A 14 1.30 -5.99 -5.92
N ASN A 15 0.18 -6.31 -6.56
CA ASN A 15 -0.26 -5.62 -7.76
C ASN A 15 -1.22 -4.46 -7.43
N THR A 16 -1.59 -3.70 -8.45
CA THR A 16 -2.49 -2.54 -8.31
C THR A 16 -3.89 -2.91 -7.79
N ASP A 17 -4.41 -4.11 -8.08
CA ASP A 17 -5.69 -4.60 -7.55
C ASP A 17 -5.60 -5.07 -6.09
N ASP A 18 -4.43 -5.58 -5.66
CA ASP A 18 -4.14 -5.83 -4.24
C ASP A 18 -4.11 -4.52 -3.44
N ILE A 19 -3.54 -3.47 -4.04
CA ILE A 19 -3.50 -2.12 -3.44
C ILE A 19 -4.91 -1.51 -3.41
N ILE A 20 -5.64 -1.55 -4.51
CA ILE A 20 -7.02 -1.07 -4.59
C ILE A 20 -7.75 -1.80 -5.73
N SER A 21 -8.79 -2.56 -5.38
CA SER A 21 -9.52 -3.32 -6.40
C SER A 21 -10.25 -2.42 -7.39
N ALA A 22 -10.45 -2.89 -8.62
CA ALA A 22 -11.26 -2.20 -9.63
C ALA A 22 -12.68 -1.82 -9.12
N LYS A 23 -13.24 -2.56 -8.16
CA LYS A 23 -14.55 -2.25 -7.54
C LYS A 23 -14.51 -0.99 -6.67
N ARG A 24 -13.37 -0.72 -6.02
CA ARG A 24 -13.18 0.43 -5.12
C ARG A 24 -12.53 1.62 -5.84
N GLY A 25 -11.61 1.35 -6.75
CA GLY A 25 -10.94 2.34 -7.60
C GLY A 25 -11.83 2.80 -8.76
N THR A 26 -13.01 3.34 -8.46
CA THR A 26 -13.98 3.81 -9.47
C THR A 26 -14.04 5.32 -9.59
N ASN A 27 -13.50 6.04 -8.60
CA ASN A 27 -13.44 7.49 -8.57
C ASN A 27 -12.26 7.98 -7.72
N GLY A 28 -11.99 9.27 -7.77
CA GLY A 28 -10.88 9.92 -7.05
C GLY A 28 -11.17 10.33 -5.59
N ASP A 29 -12.21 9.82 -4.95
CA ASP A 29 -12.51 10.16 -3.55
C ASP A 29 -11.42 9.64 -2.61
N LEU A 30 -10.62 10.56 -2.07
CA LEU A 30 -9.43 10.21 -1.31
C LEU A 30 -9.76 9.47 0.00
N GLU A 31 -10.88 9.77 0.64
CA GLU A 31 -11.28 9.09 1.88
C GLU A 31 -11.69 7.64 1.61
N HIS A 32 -12.43 7.40 0.53
CA HIS A 32 -12.80 6.08 0.05
C HIS A 32 -11.57 5.26 -0.33
N LEU A 33 -10.69 5.82 -1.15
CA LEU A 33 -9.44 5.16 -1.56
C LEU A 33 -8.57 4.82 -0.35
N ALA A 34 -8.43 5.74 0.61
CA ALA A 34 -7.68 5.51 1.84
C ALA A 34 -8.33 4.46 2.76
N ARG A 35 -9.65 4.34 2.75
CA ARG A 35 -10.39 3.36 3.57
C ARG A 35 -10.15 1.93 3.08
N TYR A 36 -10.11 1.73 1.76
CA TYR A 36 -10.04 0.39 1.15
C TYR A 36 -8.66 0.02 0.61
N ALA A 37 -7.66 0.88 0.74
CA ALA A 37 -6.29 0.57 0.36
C ALA A 37 -5.78 -0.68 1.10
N LEU A 38 -5.33 -1.69 0.35
CA LEU A 38 -4.86 -3.00 0.83
C LEU A 38 -5.91 -3.76 1.67
N GLU A 39 -7.21 -3.55 1.42
CA GLU A 39 -8.31 -4.14 2.21
C GLU A 39 -8.24 -5.67 2.26
N HIS A 40 -7.83 -6.32 1.17
CA HIS A 40 -7.75 -7.78 1.12
C HIS A 40 -6.58 -8.36 1.92
N LEU A 41 -5.51 -7.58 2.11
CA LEU A 41 -4.31 -8.02 2.83
C LEU A 41 -4.36 -7.66 4.32
N LEU A 42 -4.93 -6.51 4.64
CA LEU A 42 -4.90 -5.95 5.99
C LEU A 42 -6.29 -5.85 6.64
N GLY A 43 -7.35 -5.70 5.85
CA GLY A 43 -8.68 -5.27 6.30
C GLY A 43 -8.91 -3.77 6.12
N GLU A 44 -10.17 -3.35 6.19
CA GLU A 44 -10.57 -1.95 6.00
C GLU A 44 -9.94 -1.00 7.04
N ASN A 45 -9.55 0.19 6.57
CA ASN A 45 -8.90 1.26 7.34
C ASN A 45 -7.59 0.87 8.04
N GLN A 46 -7.01 -0.31 7.79
CA GLN A 46 -5.82 -0.75 8.50
C GLN A 46 -4.53 -0.08 8.01
N LEU A 47 -4.45 0.29 6.72
CA LEU A 47 -3.25 0.92 6.16
C LEU A 47 -2.88 2.24 6.86
N LYS A 48 -3.87 2.98 7.38
CA LYS A 48 -3.68 4.26 8.10
C LYS A 48 -2.86 4.14 9.39
N LYS A 49 -2.66 2.92 9.91
CA LYS A 49 -1.80 2.64 11.07
C LYS A 49 -0.31 2.72 10.73
N TYR A 50 0.02 2.72 9.44
CA TYR A 50 1.38 2.73 8.93
C TYR A 50 1.70 4.06 8.26
N ASN A 51 2.98 4.36 8.17
CA ASN A 51 3.47 5.56 7.47
C ASN A 51 4.57 5.25 6.46
N ILE A 52 5.06 4.01 6.42
CA ILE A 52 6.05 3.52 5.45
C ILE A 52 5.62 2.14 4.99
N ILE A 53 5.84 1.85 3.70
CA ILE A 53 5.74 0.50 3.13
C ILE A 53 7.15 0.06 2.73
N GLU A 54 7.56 -1.13 3.17
CA GLU A 54 8.68 -1.87 2.62
C GLU A 54 8.13 -3.10 1.90
N ALA A 55 8.23 -3.09 0.58
CA ALA A 55 7.66 -4.14 -0.27
C ALA A 55 8.73 -4.85 -1.07
N GLY A 56 8.48 -6.11 -1.40
CA GLY A 56 9.36 -6.92 -2.23
C GLY A 56 9.48 -6.45 -3.67
N ASP A 57 9.97 -7.34 -4.52
CA ASP A 57 10.08 -7.13 -5.95
C ASP A 57 8.71 -6.92 -6.61
N ASN A 58 8.68 -6.13 -7.68
CA ASN A 58 7.49 -5.91 -8.52
C ASN A 58 6.26 -5.28 -7.82
N PHE A 59 6.46 -4.56 -6.70
CA PHE A 59 5.38 -3.81 -6.03
C PHE A 59 4.73 -2.76 -6.96
N GLY A 60 3.40 -2.73 -6.99
CA GLY A 60 2.61 -1.82 -7.81
C GLY A 60 2.49 -2.24 -9.29
N CYS A 61 2.71 -3.53 -9.59
CA CYS A 61 2.55 -4.05 -10.94
C CYS A 61 1.08 -4.10 -11.39
N GLY A 62 0.84 -4.26 -12.69
CA GLY A 62 -0.50 -4.26 -13.27
C GLY A 62 -0.90 -2.94 -13.94
N SER A 63 -2.19 -2.86 -14.30
CA SER A 63 -2.75 -1.84 -15.20
C SER A 63 -3.44 -0.67 -14.48
N SER A 64 -3.97 -0.87 -13.27
CA SER A 64 -4.76 0.12 -12.50
C SER A 64 -3.88 1.15 -11.78
N ARG A 65 -3.00 1.81 -12.55
CA ARG A 65 -1.90 2.65 -12.04
C ARG A 65 -2.33 4.04 -11.54
N GLU A 66 -3.55 4.48 -11.79
CA GLU A 66 -4.02 5.80 -11.35
C GLU A 66 -4.45 5.79 -9.87
N TYR A 67 -5.33 4.87 -9.48
CA TYR A 67 -5.91 4.87 -8.14
C TYR A 67 -4.99 4.25 -7.07
N ALA A 68 -4.17 3.26 -7.43
CA ALA A 68 -3.26 2.61 -6.49
C ALA A 68 -2.29 3.59 -5.77
N PRO A 69 -1.54 4.46 -6.47
CA PRO A 69 -0.68 5.43 -5.80
C PRO A 69 -1.47 6.49 -5.02
N LEU A 70 -2.66 6.88 -5.50
CA LEU A 70 -3.53 7.82 -4.78
C LEU A 70 -4.04 7.23 -3.47
N ALA A 71 -4.46 5.97 -3.47
CA ALA A 71 -4.93 5.25 -2.29
C ALA A 71 -3.84 5.14 -1.21
N ILE A 72 -2.61 4.79 -1.61
CA ILE A 72 -1.43 4.74 -0.71
C ILE A 72 -1.16 6.13 -0.11
N LYS A 73 -1.14 7.18 -0.94
CA LYS A 73 -0.89 8.55 -0.49
C LYS A 73 -1.99 9.05 0.44
N ALA A 74 -3.25 8.79 0.10
CA ALA A 74 -4.41 9.19 0.88
C ALA A 74 -4.50 8.46 2.24
N ALA A 75 -3.98 7.23 2.33
CA ALA A 75 -3.86 6.50 3.58
C ALA A 75 -2.78 7.06 4.53
N GLY A 76 -1.99 8.05 4.10
CA GLY A 76 -0.96 8.70 4.92
C GLY A 76 0.43 8.06 4.82
N ILE A 77 0.65 7.17 3.86
CA ILE A 77 1.97 6.60 3.59
C ILE A 77 2.87 7.69 3.01
N LYS A 78 4.01 7.88 3.67
CA LYS A 78 4.97 8.93 3.32
C LYS A 78 6.07 8.43 2.39
N LYS A 79 6.35 7.13 2.43
CA LYS A 79 7.45 6.52 1.68
C LYS A 79 7.16 5.05 1.40
N VAL A 80 7.43 4.63 0.17
CA VAL A 80 7.49 3.23 -0.25
C VAL A 80 8.94 2.92 -0.58
N ARG A 81 9.47 1.81 -0.09
CA ARG A 81 10.86 1.37 -0.31
C ARG A 81 10.86 -0.10 -0.71
N LYS A 82 11.89 -0.50 -1.45
CA LYS A 82 12.15 -1.92 -1.73
C LYS A 82 12.70 -2.59 -0.47
N LEU A 83 12.11 -3.72 -0.08
CA LEU A 83 12.58 -4.61 0.95
C LEU A 83 13.82 -5.34 0.43
N LEU A 84 14.92 -5.28 1.18
CA LEU A 84 16.16 -5.94 0.80
C LEU A 84 16.08 -7.44 1.14
N ASN A 85 16.45 -8.30 0.19
CA ASN A 85 16.38 -9.76 0.32
C ASN A 85 17.24 -10.33 1.46
N ILE A 86 18.14 -9.54 2.06
CA ILE A 86 18.92 -9.96 3.25
C ILE A 86 18.05 -10.20 4.49
N PHE A 87 16.80 -9.73 4.51
CA PHE A 87 15.85 -9.93 5.60
C PHE A 87 14.71 -10.90 5.26
N LYS A 88 14.70 -11.50 4.06
CA LYS A 88 13.75 -12.57 3.74
C LYS A 88 14.18 -13.79 4.56
N LYS A 89 13.41 -14.11 5.60
CA LYS A 89 13.56 -15.37 6.33
C LYS A 89 13.12 -16.48 5.38
N GLU A 90 14.03 -17.40 5.08
CA GLU A 90 13.73 -18.64 4.33
C GLU A 90 12.57 -19.42 4.95
#